data_AF-A0AAU6ABX6-F1
#
_entry.id   AF-A0AAU6ABX6-F1
#
_cell.length_a   1.000
_cell.length_b   1.000
_cell.length_c   1.000
_cell.angle_alpha   90.00
_cell.angle_beta   90.00
_cell.angle_gamma   90.00
#
_symmetry.space_group_name_H-M   'P 1'
#
loop_
_entity.id
_entity.type
_entity.pdbx_description
1 polymer ?
#
loop_
_entity_poly.entity_id
_entity_poly.type
_entity_poly.pdbx_seq_one_letter_code
_entity_poly.pdbx_strand_id
1 'polypeptide(L)'
;MATATVATALFVASVVPASSEEATSSQHRRPTVVLVHGAFADSSSWNGVVKKLKRDGYPVIAAANPLRGLSRDAADLREFLA
;
A
#
# COMPACT_ATOMS: atom_id res chain seq x y z
N MET A 1 14.62 71.76 3.79
CA MET A 1 14.04 70.75 2.88
C MET A 1 15.02 69.59 2.83
N ALA A 2 14.58 68.42 3.27
CA ALA A 2 15.43 67.29 3.69
C ALA A 2 15.96 66.47 2.49
N THR A 3 17.20 66.00 2.62
CA THR A 3 17.94 65.16 1.67
C THR A 3 17.44 63.70 1.71
N ALA A 4 17.19 63.10 0.55
CA ALA A 4 16.79 61.71 0.42
C ALA A 4 18.01 60.80 0.21
N THR A 5 18.20 59.81 1.08
CA THR A 5 19.23 58.77 0.97
C THR A 5 18.68 57.55 0.24
N VAL A 6 19.35 57.15 -0.85
CA VAL A 6 19.06 55.90 -1.57
C VAL A 6 19.85 54.78 -0.91
N ALA A 7 19.15 53.81 -0.31
CA ALA A 7 19.77 52.62 0.27
C ALA A 7 19.93 51.54 -0.81
N THR A 8 21.18 51.12 -1.07
CA THR A 8 21.50 50.01 -1.97
C THR A 8 21.56 48.72 -1.15
N ALA A 9 20.65 47.78 -1.38
CA ALA A 9 20.67 46.48 -0.71
C ALA A 9 21.55 45.49 -1.49
N LEU A 10 22.63 45.00 -0.88
CA LEU A 10 23.41 43.87 -1.37
C LEU A 10 22.63 42.56 -1.15
N PHE A 11 22.29 41.86 -2.22
CA PHE A 11 21.76 40.49 -2.16
C PHE A 11 22.92 39.49 -2.09
N VAL A 12 23.03 38.76 -0.98
CA VAL A 12 23.93 37.62 -0.82
C VAL A 12 23.21 36.36 -1.32
N ALA A 13 23.72 35.73 -2.38
CA ALA A 13 23.22 34.45 -2.87
C ALA A 13 23.77 33.32 -1.99
N SER A 14 22.90 32.61 -1.28
CA SER A 14 23.26 31.39 -0.54
C SER A 14 23.33 30.20 -1.49
N VAL A 15 24.50 29.54 -1.52
CA VAL A 15 24.67 28.23 -2.19
C VAL A 15 23.94 27.19 -1.35
N VAL A 16 22.90 26.59 -1.93
CA VAL A 16 22.20 25.43 -1.37
C VAL A 16 22.94 24.18 -1.85
N PRO A 17 23.37 23.25 -0.97
CA PRO A 17 23.94 21.99 -1.40
C PRO A 17 22.85 21.15 -2.08
N ALA A 18 23.18 20.57 -3.24
CA ALA A 18 22.33 19.58 -3.88
C ALA A 18 22.36 18.29 -3.03
N SER A 19 21.28 18.01 -2.30
CA SER A 19 21.06 16.68 -1.75
C SER A 19 20.86 15.72 -2.91
N SER A 20 21.69 14.67 -2.96
CA SER A 20 21.40 13.50 -3.79
C SER A 20 20.09 12.90 -3.32
N GLU A 21 19.03 12.97 -4.13
CA GLU A 21 17.85 12.14 -3.93
C GLU A 21 18.30 10.68 -4.10
N GLU A 22 18.56 10.01 -2.99
CA GLU A 22 18.65 8.57 -2.94
C GLU A 22 17.31 8.06 -3.48
N ALA A 23 17.31 7.62 -4.74
CA ALA A 23 16.13 7.08 -5.39
C ALA A 23 15.59 5.99 -4.48
N THR A 24 14.51 6.29 -3.77
CA THR A 24 13.81 5.31 -2.96
C THR A 24 13.35 4.27 -3.96
N SER A 25 14.08 3.15 -4.01
CA SER A 25 13.55 1.94 -4.61
C SER A 25 12.18 1.78 -3.96
N SER A 26 11.12 1.94 -4.75
CA SER A 26 9.78 1.66 -4.30
C SER A 26 9.83 0.20 -3.88
N GLN A 27 10.04 -0.06 -2.59
CA GLN A 27 10.03 -1.40 -2.02
C GLN A 27 8.69 -1.96 -2.41
N HIS A 28 8.67 -2.82 -3.42
CA HIS A 28 7.43 -3.30 -4.01
C HIS A 28 6.76 -4.16 -2.94
N ARG A 29 5.83 -3.55 -2.20
CA ARG A 29 5.15 -4.21 -1.10
C ARG A 29 4.45 -5.42 -1.69
N ARG A 30 4.71 -6.60 -1.11
CA ARG A 30 4.09 -7.84 -1.57
C ARG A 30 2.57 -7.71 -1.59
N PRO A 31 1.89 -8.21 -2.63
CA PRO A 31 0.44 -8.16 -2.71
C PRO A 31 -0.20 -9.02 -1.61
N THR A 32 -1.39 -8.62 -1.17
CA THR A 32 -2.21 -9.45 -0.29
C THR A 32 -2.82 -10.60 -1.08
N VAL A 33 -2.67 -11.82 -0.58
CA VAL A 33 -3.31 -13.01 -1.15
C VAL A 33 -4.61 -13.28 -0.40
N VAL A 34 -5.73 -13.25 -1.12
CA VAL A 34 -7.05 -13.60 -0.58
C VAL A 34 -7.44 -14.99 -1.09
N LEU A 35 -7.62 -15.94 -0.17
CA LEU A 35 -7.97 -17.31 -0.46
C LEU A 35 -9.47 -17.53 -0.20
N VAL A 36 -10.17 -18.04 -1.20
CA VAL A 36 -11.60 -18.36 -1.16
C VAL A 36 -11.74 -19.86 -1.32
N HIS A 37 -12.53 -20.52 -0.47
CA HIS A 37 -12.75 -21.97 -0.56
C HIS A 37 -13.83 -22.32 -1.60
N GLY A 38 -13.84 -23.60 -2.00
CA GLY A 38 -14.87 -24.18 -2.87
C GLY A 38 -16.09 -24.69 -2.09
N ALA A 39 -17.01 -25.35 -2.80
CA ALA A 39 -18.16 -26.02 -2.19
C ALA A 39 -17.70 -27.14 -1.23
N PHE A 40 -18.49 -27.36 -0.16
CA PHE A 40 -18.25 -28.38 0.88
C PHE A 40 -16.97 -28.19 1.73
N ALA A 41 -16.31 -27.04 1.63
CA ALA A 41 -15.14 -26.67 2.40
C ALA A 41 -15.39 -25.38 3.21
N ASP A 42 -14.41 -25.01 4.02
CA ASP A 42 -14.34 -23.73 4.70
C ASP A 42 -12.90 -23.14 4.62
N SER A 43 -12.70 -21.96 5.19
CA SER A 43 -11.40 -21.26 5.20
C SER A 43 -10.24 -22.05 5.80
N SER A 44 -10.50 -22.99 6.72
CA SER A 44 -9.47 -23.82 7.37
C SER A 44 -8.79 -24.78 6.39
N SER A 45 -9.44 -25.09 5.26
CA SER A 45 -8.85 -25.90 4.17
C SER A 45 -7.57 -25.28 3.62
N TRP A 46 -7.37 -23.97 3.82
CA TRP A 46 -6.19 -23.24 3.39
C TRP A 46 -5.08 -23.14 4.43
N ASN A 47 -5.22 -23.69 5.64
CA ASN A 47 -4.24 -23.52 6.73
C ASN A 47 -2.79 -23.83 6.31
N GLY A 48 -2.58 -24.90 5.56
CA GLY A 48 -1.26 -25.27 5.04
C GLY A 48 -0.70 -24.27 4.03
N VAL A 49 -1.55 -23.74 3.14
CA VAL A 49 -1.17 -22.72 2.14
C VAL A 49 -0.89 -21.39 2.81
N VAL A 50 -1.72 -20.97 3.76
CA VAL A 50 -1.52 -19.76 4.59
C VAL A 50 -0.15 -19.82 5.27
N LYS A 51 0.22 -20.97 5.87
CA LYS A 51 1.53 -21.14 6.51
C LYS A 51 2.69 -20.94 5.53
N LYS A 52 2.59 -21.49 4.33
CA LYS A 52 3.62 -21.36 3.28
C LYS A 52 3.74 -19.91 2.79
N LEU A 53 2.63 -19.29 2.40
CA LEU A 53 2.63 -17.92 1.88
C LEU A 53 3.09 -16.90 2.92
N LYS A 54 2.70 -17.07 4.20
CA LYS A 54 3.20 -16.21 5.28
C LYS A 54 4.71 -16.36 5.48
N ARG A 55 5.24 -17.59 5.43
CA ARG A 55 6.70 -17.83 5.49
C ARG A 55 7.41 -17.18 4.31
N ASP A 56 6.79 -17.19 3.14
CA ASP A 56 7.31 -16.57 1.93
C ASP A 56 7.09 -15.03 1.94
N GLY A 57 6.54 -14.48 3.03
CA GLY A 57 6.42 -13.06 3.35
C GLY A 57 5.24 -12.34 2.71
N TYR A 58 4.22 -13.07 2.25
CA TYR A 58 2.98 -12.47 1.76
C TYR A 58 2.01 -12.16 2.92
N PRO A 59 1.30 -11.02 2.88
CA PRO A 59 0.06 -10.87 3.63
C PRO A 59 -1.00 -11.82 3.06
N VAL A 60 -1.72 -12.54 3.94
CA VAL A 60 -2.68 -13.57 3.53
C VAL A 60 -3.95 -13.49 4.35
N ILE A 61 -5.09 -13.56 3.68
CA ILE A 61 -6.43 -13.64 4.27
C ILE A 61 -7.15 -14.86 3.69
N ALA A 62 -7.73 -15.70 4.55
CA ALA A 62 -8.66 -16.75 4.13
C ALA A 62 -10.09 -16.25 4.36
N ALA A 63 -10.70 -15.67 3.32
CA ALA A 63 -12.00 -15.03 3.41
C ALA A 63 -13.11 -16.05 3.68
N ALA A 64 -14.07 -15.70 4.53
CA ALA A 64 -15.26 -16.51 4.73
C ALA A 64 -16.15 -16.44 3.49
N ASN A 65 -16.55 -17.59 2.95
CA ASN A 65 -17.49 -17.68 1.84
C ASN A 65 -18.71 -18.51 2.30
N PRO A 66 -19.83 -17.88 2.67
CA PRO A 66 -20.93 -18.56 3.36
C PRO A 66 -21.79 -19.43 2.43
N LEU A 67 -21.49 -19.48 1.13
CA LEU A 67 -22.18 -20.29 0.12
C LEU A 67 -23.69 -20.00 0.07
N ARG A 68 -24.08 -18.72 0.13
CA ARG A 68 -25.49 -18.28 0.09
C ARG A 68 -26.00 -18.01 -1.33
N GLY A 69 -25.13 -18.17 -2.32
CA GLY A 69 -25.47 -18.10 -3.74
C GLY A 69 -24.42 -17.32 -4.50
N LEU A 70 -24.06 -17.79 -5.70
CA LEU A 70 -22.92 -17.29 -6.46
C LEU A 70 -22.90 -15.75 -6.60
N SER A 71 -24.02 -15.14 -6.98
CA SER A 71 -24.10 -13.69 -7.16
C SER A 71 -23.93 -12.92 -5.84
N ARG A 72 -24.47 -13.45 -4.75
CA ARG A 72 -24.38 -12.84 -3.41
C ARG A 72 -22.96 -12.96 -2.87
N ASP A 73 -22.41 -14.16 -2.86
CA ASP A 73 -21.08 -14.42 -2.34
C ASP A 73 -20.00 -13.68 -3.17
N ALA A 74 -20.20 -13.53 -4.48
CA ALA A 74 -19.31 -12.73 -5.33
C ALA A 74 -19.45 -11.22 -5.11
N ALA A 75 -20.63 -10.72 -4.70
CA ALA A 75 -20.81 -9.32 -4.34
C ALA A 75 -20.15 -9.04 -2.98
N ASP A 76 -20.36 -9.90 -1.99
CA ASP A 76 -19.74 -9.79 -0.66
C ASP A 76 -18.20 -9.83 -0.79
N LEU A 77 -17.64 -10.69 -1.65
CA LEU A 77 -16.20 -10.72 -1.92
C LEU A 77 -15.70 -9.45 -2.62
N ARG A 78 -16.47 -8.87 -3.55
CA ARG A 78 -16.09 -7.61 -4.20
C ARG A 78 -16.06 -6.45 -3.20
N GLU A 79 -17.04 -6.38 -2.31
CA GLU A 79 -17.08 -5.38 -1.24
C GLU A 79 -15.91 -5.56 -0.26
N PHE A 80 -15.57 -6.80 0.08
CA PHE A 80 -14.41 -7.11 0.92
C PHE A 80 -13.06 -6.67 0.30
N LEU A 81 -12.96 -6.61 -1.03
CA LEU A 81 -11.73 -6.26 -1.75
C LEU A 81 -11.61 -4.77 -2.12
N ALA A 82 -12.69 -3.98 -1.93
CA ALA A 82 -12.74 -2.56 -2.26
C ALA A 82 -11.95 -1.71 -1.24
#